data_AF-A0A9N9E9K2-F1
#
_entry.id   AF-A0A9N9E9K2-F1
#
_cell.length_a   1.000
_cell.length_b   1.000
_cell.length_c   1.000
_cell.angle_alpha   90.00
_cell.angle_beta   90.00
_cell.angle_gamma   90.00
#
_symmetry.space_group_name_H-M   'P 1'
#
loop_
_entity.id
_entity.type
_entity.pdbx_description
1 polymer ?
#
loop_
_entity_poly.entity_id
_entity_poly.type
_entity_poly.pdbx_seq_one_letter_code
_entity_poly.pdbx_strand_id
1 'polypeptide(L)'
;MPKQSATPSNNVYDTQNEKIELFFKSLKNKPIVEQKQKLGDRLFPKVKTADKNLRMKIQANKITIIFLEINDLHELAHSMNDPDIFKVKFEAAVTKITAAK
;
A
#
# COMPACT_ATOMS: atom_id res chain seq x y z
N MET A 1 -11.34 -24.60 -31.10
CA MET A 1 -10.89 -24.86 -29.71
C MET A 1 -11.72 -24.01 -28.77
N PRO A 2 -12.66 -24.56 -27.97
CA PRO A 2 -13.37 -23.76 -26.97
C PRO A 2 -13.08 -24.23 -25.54
N LYS A 3 -12.81 -23.28 -24.64
CA LYS A 3 -13.48 -23.17 -23.33
C LYS A 3 -13.15 -21.82 -22.70
N GLN A 4 -14.20 -21.01 -22.61
CA GLN A 4 -14.29 -19.78 -21.85
C GLN A 4 -13.98 -20.04 -20.37
N SER A 5 -13.37 -19.09 -19.70
CA SER A 5 -13.60 -18.85 -18.28
C SER A 5 -13.93 -17.37 -18.09
N ALA A 6 -15.15 -17.03 -18.50
CA ALA A 6 -15.84 -15.88 -17.95
C ALA A 6 -16.48 -16.34 -16.64
N THR A 7 -15.98 -15.83 -15.52
CA THR A 7 -16.70 -15.81 -14.24
C THR A 7 -17.12 -14.36 -13.99
N PRO A 8 -18.43 -14.04 -13.97
CA PRO A 8 -18.91 -12.74 -13.54
C PRO A 8 -19.03 -12.74 -12.01
N SER A 9 -18.14 -12.03 -11.32
CA SER A 9 -18.18 -11.90 -9.85
C SER A 9 -17.77 -10.50 -9.39
N ASN A 10 -18.76 -9.60 -9.28
CA ASN A 10 -18.78 -8.39 -8.44
C ASN A 10 -17.58 -7.42 -8.49
N ASN A 11 -17.19 -7.00 -9.70
CA ASN A 11 -17.06 -5.63 -10.25
C ASN A 11 -16.70 -4.37 -9.41
N VAL A 12 -16.04 -4.46 -8.26
CA VAL A 12 -15.37 -3.27 -7.64
C VAL A 12 -13.90 -3.53 -7.30
N TYR A 13 -13.57 -4.77 -6.93
CA TYR A 13 -12.20 -5.16 -6.58
C TYR A 13 -11.29 -5.34 -7.80
N ASP A 14 -11.85 -5.74 -8.95
CA ASP A 14 -11.09 -5.96 -10.19
C ASP A 14 -10.41 -4.67 -10.68
N THR A 15 -11.12 -3.55 -10.67
CA THR A 15 -10.60 -2.29 -11.22
C THR A 15 -9.47 -1.69 -10.37
N GLN A 16 -9.48 -1.91 -9.05
CA GLN A 16 -8.44 -1.39 -8.17
C GLN A 16 -7.19 -2.27 -8.20
N ASN A 17 -7.37 -3.59 -8.27
CA ASN A 17 -6.27 -4.53 -8.44
C ASN A 17 -5.61 -4.34 -9.82
N GLU A 18 -6.37 -4.17 -10.89
CA GLU A 18 -5.82 -3.81 -12.21
C GLU A 18 -5.03 -2.49 -12.17
N LYS A 19 -5.53 -1.47 -11.46
CA LYS A 19 -4.79 -0.19 -11.29
C LYS A 19 -3.49 -0.37 -10.53
N ILE A 20 -3.43 -1.27 -9.55
CA ILE A 20 -2.20 -1.62 -8.84
C ILE A 20 -1.23 -2.34 -9.79
N GLU A 21 -1.71 -3.33 -10.55
CA GLU A 21 -0.94 -4.05 -11.55
C GLU A 21 -0.38 -3.13 -12.62
N LEU A 22 -1.19 -2.22 -13.17
CA LEU A 22 -0.76 -1.19 -14.12
C LEU A 22 0.29 -0.26 -13.52
N PHE A 23 0.11 0.13 -12.26
CA PHE A 23 1.11 0.92 -11.53
C PHE A 23 2.43 0.15 -11.43
N PHE A 24 2.46 -1.11 -10.99
CA PHE A 24 3.69 -1.89 -10.91
C PHE A 24 4.29 -2.21 -12.28
N LYS A 25 3.48 -2.45 -13.31
CA LYS A 25 3.96 -2.58 -14.69
C LYS A 25 4.71 -1.33 -15.14
N SER A 26 4.22 -0.13 -14.80
CA SER A 26 4.93 1.13 -15.08
C SER A 26 6.24 1.30 -14.30
N LEU A 27 6.37 0.59 -13.18
CA LEU A 27 7.54 0.62 -12.30
C LEU A 27 8.52 -0.52 -12.54
N LYS A 28 8.16 -1.55 -13.31
CA LYS A 28 8.92 -2.80 -13.50
C LYS A 28 10.36 -2.58 -13.99
N ASN A 29 10.59 -1.53 -14.76
CA ASN A 29 11.91 -1.19 -15.31
C ASN A 29 12.68 -0.18 -14.44
N LYS A 30 12.15 0.20 -13.28
CA LYS A 30 12.75 1.19 -12.38
C LYS A 30 13.52 0.51 -11.24
N PRO A 31 14.58 1.16 -10.71
CA PRO A 31 15.26 0.69 -9.51
C PRO A 31 14.29 0.56 -8.34
N ILE A 32 14.51 -0.45 -7.49
CA ILE A 32 13.65 -0.72 -6.31
C ILE A 32 13.45 0.51 -5.42
N VAL A 33 14.48 1.36 -5.30
CA VAL A 33 14.44 2.61 -4.56
C VAL A 33 13.38 3.57 -5.14
N GLU A 34 13.32 3.71 -6.47
CA GLU A 34 12.29 4.51 -7.13
C GLU A 34 10.89 3.91 -6.97
N GLN A 35 10.78 2.58 -7.03
CA GLN A 35 9.49 1.92 -6.84
C GLN A 35 8.94 2.19 -5.43
N LYS A 36 9.82 2.11 -4.41
CA LYS A 36 9.49 2.45 -3.02
C LYS A 36 9.12 3.91 -2.89
N GLN A 37 9.85 4.82 -3.52
CA GLN A 37 9.52 6.25 -3.50
C GLN A 37 8.12 6.49 -4.09
N LYS A 38 7.82 5.93 -5.25
CA LYS A 38 6.53 6.11 -5.94
C LYS A 38 5.36 5.50 -5.16
N LEU A 39 5.56 4.35 -4.53
CA LEU A 39 4.55 3.75 -3.66
C LEU A 39 4.38 4.58 -2.38
N GLY A 40 5.48 5.07 -1.80
CA GLY A 40 5.52 5.97 -0.66
C GLY A 40 4.74 7.26 -0.89
N ASP A 41 4.92 7.89 -2.06
CA ASP A 41 4.19 9.10 -2.45
C ASP A 41 2.67 8.87 -2.48
N ARG A 42 2.24 7.64 -2.82
CA ARG A 42 0.82 7.23 -2.84
C ARG A 42 0.31 6.81 -1.45
N LEU A 43 1.20 6.26 -0.63
CA LEU A 43 0.90 5.75 0.71
C LEU A 43 0.83 6.87 1.76
N PHE A 44 1.75 7.82 1.72
CA PHE A 44 1.85 8.93 2.66
C PHE A 44 0.53 9.69 2.87
N PRO A 45 -0.21 10.12 1.83
CA PRO A 45 -1.49 10.78 2.02
C PRO A 45 -2.52 9.85 2.68
N LYS A 46 -2.54 8.55 2.37
CA LYS A 46 -3.44 7.59 3.02
C LYS A 46 -3.13 7.43 4.51
N VAL A 47 -1.86 7.26 4.86
CA VAL A 47 -1.34 7.21 6.25
C VAL A 47 -1.74 8.47 7.01
N LYS A 48 -1.58 9.64 6.39
CA LYS A 48 -1.96 10.94 6.96
C LYS A 48 -3.48 11.07 7.18
N THR A 49 -4.31 10.52 6.30
CA THR A 49 -5.77 10.59 6.42
C THR A 49 -6.36 9.51 7.33
N ALA A 50 -5.70 8.35 7.43
CA ALA A 50 -6.18 7.20 8.20
C ALA A 50 -6.18 7.48 9.70
N ASP A 51 -5.28 8.35 10.15
CA ASP A 51 -5.18 8.71 11.55
C ASP A 51 -5.31 10.23 11.73
N LYS A 52 -6.53 10.65 12.11
CA LYS A 52 -6.84 12.05 12.46
C LYS A 52 -6.09 12.52 13.72
N ASN A 53 -5.56 11.60 14.52
CA ASN A 53 -4.79 11.87 15.73
C ASN A 53 -3.27 11.86 15.49
N LEU A 54 -2.80 11.56 14.27
CA LEU A 54 -1.39 11.64 13.92
C LEU A 54 -0.98 13.11 13.78
N ARG A 55 -0.77 13.75 14.94
CA ARG A 55 -0.54 15.20 15.09
C ARG A 55 0.74 15.70 14.42
N MET A 56 1.59 14.82 13.87
CA MET A 56 2.84 15.22 13.24
C MET A 56 3.09 14.53 11.90
N LYS A 57 3.29 15.32 10.84
CA LYS A 57 3.81 14.89 9.52
C LYS A 57 5.05 13.98 9.65
N ILE A 58 5.86 14.20 10.69
CA ILE A 58 7.07 13.43 10.98
C ILE A 58 6.75 11.96 11.27
N GLN A 59 5.64 11.67 11.97
CA GLN A 59 5.23 10.28 12.23
C GLN A 59 4.70 9.62 10.95
N ALA A 60 3.93 10.34 10.11
CA ALA A 60 3.44 9.81 8.84
C ALA A 60 4.59 9.38 7.91
N ASN A 61 5.66 10.17 7.84
CA ASN A 61 6.82 9.84 7.00
C ASN A 61 7.54 8.58 7.51
N LYS A 62 7.78 8.49 8.82
CA LYS A 62 8.40 7.31 9.45
C LYS A 62 7.56 6.05 9.27
N ILE A 63 6.24 6.15 9.46
CA ILE A 63 5.30 5.04 9.22
C ILE A 63 5.37 4.61 7.76
N THR A 64 5.36 5.55 6.83
CA THR A 64 5.46 5.26 5.38
C THR A 64 6.76 4.52 5.05
N ILE A 65 7.90 4.95 5.58
CA ILE A 65 9.20 4.27 5.38
C ILE A 65 9.15 2.84 5.92
N ILE A 66 8.70 2.66 7.18
CA ILE A 66 8.61 1.34 7.80
C ILE A 66 7.65 0.43 7.03
N PHE A 67 6.54 0.96 6.54
CA PHE A 67 5.61 0.20 5.70
C PHE A 67 6.29 -0.34 4.44
N LEU A 68 7.11 0.48 3.77
CA LEU A 68 7.88 0.11 2.58
C LEU A 68 9.07 -0.82 2.87
N GLU A 69 9.46 -0.94 4.13
CA GLU A 69 10.54 -1.83 4.59
C GLU A 69 10.03 -3.18 5.08
N ILE A 70 8.90 -3.21 5.79
CA ILE A 70 8.36 -4.43 6.41
C ILE A 70 7.43 -5.23 5.50
N ASN A 71 6.82 -4.59 4.50
CA ASN A 71 5.90 -5.24 3.58
C ASN A 71 6.51 -5.30 2.18
N ASP A 72 6.16 -6.34 1.44
CA ASP A 72 6.36 -6.32 0.00
C ASP A 72 5.57 -5.16 -0.62
N LEU A 73 6.15 -4.48 -1.61
CA LEU A 73 5.51 -3.31 -2.23
C LEU A 73 4.17 -3.67 -2.87
N HIS A 74 4.09 -4.85 -3.50
CA HIS A 74 2.90 -5.31 -4.21
C HIS A 74 1.79 -5.64 -3.22
N GLU A 75 2.10 -6.45 -2.20
CA GLU A 75 1.15 -6.74 -1.11
C GLU A 75 0.70 -5.47 -0.39
N LEU A 76 1.62 -4.53 -0.18
CA LEU A 76 1.31 -3.26 0.45
C LEU A 76 0.31 -2.47 -0.40
N ALA A 77 0.54 -2.33 -1.70
CA ALA A 77 -0.37 -1.61 -2.58
C ALA A 77 -1.78 -2.23 -2.59
N HIS A 78 -1.89 -3.56 -2.56
CA HIS A 78 -3.17 -4.24 -2.41
C HIS A 78 -3.82 -3.96 -1.05
N SER A 79 -3.06 -4.11 0.04
CA SER A 79 -3.56 -3.84 1.39
C SER A 79 -3.96 -2.38 1.61
N MET A 80 -3.39 -1.42 0.88
CA MET A 80 -3.79 0.00 0.95
C MET A 80 -5.23 0.26 0.50
N ASN A 81 -5.85 -0.66 -0.22
CA ASN A 81 -7.24 -0.54 -0.67
C ASN A 81 -8.21 -1.29 0.24
N ASP A 82 -7.71 -2.10 1.15
CA ASP A 82 -8.50 -2.78 2.17
C ASP A 82 -8.33 -2.04 3.50
N PRO A 83 -9.36 -1.34 4.00
CA PRO A 83 -9.25 -0.53 5.20
C PRO A 83 -8.92 -1.34 6.46
N ASP A 84 -9.38 -2.59 6.54
CA ASP A 84 -9.14 -3.46 7.69
C ASP A 84 -7.69 -3.95 7.69
N ILE A 85 -7.21 -4.46 6.56
CA ILE A 85 -5.81 -4.92 6.42
C ILE A 85 -4.85 -3.72 6.57
N PHE A 86 -5.20 -2.58 5.99
CA PHE A 86 -4.40 -1.36 6.11
C PHE A 86 -4.25 -0.93 7.56
N LYS A 87 -5.33 -0.94 8.34
CA LYS A 87 -5.31 -0.57 9.75
C LYS A 87 -4.44 -1.51 10.57
N VAL A 88 -4.54 -2.83 10.38
CA VAL A 88 -3.69 -3.82 11.06
C VAL A 88 -2.21 -3.58 10.76
N LYS A 89 -1.85 -3.40 9.48
CA LYS A 89 -0.46 -3.09 9.09
C LYS A 89 -0.01 -1.72 9.62
N PHE A 90 -0.92 -0.76 9.72
CA PHE A 90 -0.64 0.57 10.25
C PHE A 90 -0.34 0.53 11.75
N GLU A 91 -1.14 -0.17 12.54
CA GLU A 91 -0.89 -0.36 13.96
C GLU A 91 0.42 -1.11 14.21
N ALA A 92 0.74 -2.12 13.38
CA ALA A 92 2.01 -2.84 13.44
C ALA A 92 3.21 -1.91 13.16
N ALA A 93 3.11 -1.04 12.15
CA ALA A 93 4.13 -0.06 11.82
C ALA A 93 4.30 1.01 12.91
N VAL A 94 3.19 1.51 13.47
CA VAL A 94 3.19 2.46 14.61
C VAL A 94 3.84 1.83 15.83
N THR A 95 3.48 0.59 16.16
CA THR A 95 4.04 -0.17 17.29
C THR A 95 5.54 -0.36 17.13
N LYS A 96 6.04 -0.62 15.92
CA LYS A 96 7.49 -0.66 15.65
C LYS A 96 8.19 0.66 15.93
N ILE A 97 7.58 1.80 15.57
CA ILE A 97 8.17 3.13 15.82
C ILE A 97 8.23 3.44 17.31
N THR A 98 7.20 3.06 18.07
CA THR A 98 7.14 3.31 19.51
C THR A 98 7.99 2.33 20.30
N ALA A 99 8.12 1.08 19.85
CA ALA A 99 8.96 0.06 20.47
C ALA A 99 10.46 0.22 20.17
N ALA A 100 10.82 0.87 19.05
CA ALA A 100 12.21 1.19 18.73
C ALA A 100 12.75 2.44 19.45
N LYS A 101 12.05 2.91 20.50
CA LYS A 101 12.37 4.11 21.28
C LYS A 101 12.82 3.72 22.68
#